data_AF-A0A1F2RJ83-F1
#
_entry.id   AF-A0A1F2RJ83-F1
#
_cell.length_a   1.000
_cell.length_b   1.000
_cell.length_c   1.000
_cell.angle_alpha   90.00
_cell.angle_beta   90.00
_cell.angle_gamma   90.00
#
_symmetry.space_group_name_H-M   'P 1'
#
loop_
_entity.id
_entity.type
_entity.pdbx_description
1 polymer ?
#
loop_
_entity_poly.entity_id
_entity_poly.type
_entity_poly.pdbx_seq_one_letter_code
_entity_poly.pdbx_strand_id
1 'polypeptide(L)'
;MRRKITKRKLGEIREDRSDWARVDTMTGRNLERAIAADPDADVSNLDWTKARLVLPQRKESIHLRVDPEVLSWFRNKGRGHLTRMNAVLRAYVEAHQKNHPRR
;
A
#
# COMPACT_ATOMS: atom_id res chain seq x y z
N MET A 1 2.73 3.06 10.47
CA MET A 1 4.04 3.25 9.77
C MET A 1 3.95 2.64 8.37
N ARG A 2 3.85 3.45 7.30
CA ARG A 2 3.64 2.93 5.92
C ARG A 2 4.97 2.52 5.26
N ARG A 3 5.20 1.21 5.07
CA ARG A 3 6.36 0.70 4.32
C ARG A 3 6.13 0.92 2.81
N LYS A 4 7.09 1.55 2.13
CA LYS A 4 7.06 1.73 0.66
C LYS A 4 7.43 0.41 0.00
N ILE A 5 6.60 -0.07 -0.93
CA ILE A 5 6.91 -1.26 -1.72
C ILE A 5 7.96 -0.87 -2.76
N THR A 6 9.21 -1.22 -2.51
CA THR A 6 10.35 -1.04 -3.43
C THR A 6 10.57 -2.33 -4.22
N LYS A 7 10.65 -2.25 -5.55
CA LYS A 7 11.19 -3.35 -6.37
C LYS A 7 12.70 -3.43 -6.13
N ARG A 8 13.17 -4.54 -5.59
CA ARG A 8 14.60 -4.84 -5.37
C ARG A 8 14.93 -6.18 -6.01
N LYS A 9 16.17 -6.33 -6.51
CA LYS A 9 16.66 -7.62 -6.98
C LYS A 9 16.88 -8.54 -5.78
N LEU A 10 16.69 -9.85 -5.95
CA LEU A 10 16.76 -10.86 -4.88
C LEU A 10 18.06 -10.76 -4.05
N GLY A 11 19.19 -10.44 -4.68
CA GLY A 11 20.48 -10.23 -3.99
C GLY A 11 20.66 -8.90 -3.25
N GLU A 12 19.73 -7.94 -3.36
CA GLU A 12 19.72 -6.66 -2.62
C GLU A 12 18.66 -6.64 -1.51
N ILE A 13 17.96 -7.76 -1.31
CA ILE A 13 17.05 -7.94 -0.20
C ILE A 13 17.93 -8.10 1.05
N ARG A 14 17.61 -7.30 2.07
CA ARG A 14 18.28 -7.33 3.38
C ARG A 14 18.32 -8.80 3.84
N GLU A 15 19.48 -9.28 4.30
CA GLU A 15 19.65 -10.65 4.79
C GLU A 15 18.47 -11.03 5.68
N ASP A 16 17.93 -12.21 5.42
CA ASP A 16 16.78 -12.71 6.15
C ASP A 16 17.18 -12.92 7.60
N ARG A 17 16.59 -12.14 8.50
CA ARG A 17 16.84 -12.22 9.95
C ARG A 17 15.96 -13.26 10.62
N SER A 18 15.20 -14.02 9.83
CA SER A 18 14.31 -15.05 10.31
C SER A 18 15.10 -16.33 10.56
N ASP A 19 15.04 -16.84 11.79
CA ASP A 19 15.64 -18.11 12.15
C ASP A 19 14.76 -19.26 11.65
N TRP A 20 14.96 -19.65 10.39
CA TRP A 20 14.19 -20.73 9.75
C TRP A 20 14.50 -22.10 10.31
N ALA A 21 15.73 -22.33 10.80
CA ALA A 21 16.11 -23.60 11.42
C ALA A 21 15.28 -23.85 12.70
N ARG A 22 15.02 -22.80 13.47
CA ARG A 22 14.10 -22.87 14.64
C ARG A 22 12.66 -23.17 14.23
N VAL A 23 12.20 -22.62 13.10
CA VAL A 23 10.81 -22.81 12.63
C VAL A 23 10.62 -24.23 12.09
N ASP A 24 11.58 -24.74 11.31
CA ASP A 24 11.53 -26.07 10.69
C ASP A 24 11.55 -27.20 11.74
N THR A 25 12.24 -26.95 12.86
CA THR A 25 12.29 -27.88 14.00
C THR A 25 11.09 -27.73 14.96
N MET A 26 10.20 -26.75 14.76
CA MET A 26 9.09 -26.50 15.66
C MET A 26 7.97 -27.52 15.46
N THR A 27 7.58 -28.21 16.53
CA THR A 27 6.50 -29.19 16.50
C THR A 27 5.11 -28.54 16.40
N GLY A 28 4.15 -29.25 15.78
CA GLY A 28 2.79 -28.74 15.58
C GLY A 28 2.09 -28.30 16.87
N ARG A 29 2.29 -29.01 17.99
CA ARG A 29 1.75 -28.61 19.29
C ARG A 29 2.29 -27.26 19.79
N ASN A 30 3.56 -26.95 19.51
CA ASN A 30 4.13 -25.65 19.85
C ASN A 30 3.59 -24.55 18.93
N LEU A 31 3.28 -24.87 17.67
CA LEU A 31 2.65 -23.95 16.73
C LEU A 31 1.23 -23.58 17.17
N GLU A 32 0.41 -24.58 17.53
CA GLU A 32 -0.96 -24.36 18.03
C GLU A 32 -0.97 -23.48 19.28
N ARG A 33 -0.05 -23.72 20.23
CA ARG A 33 0.10 -22.88 21.42
C ARG A 33 0.50 -21.45 21.06
N ALA A 34 1.39 -21.27 20.08
CA ALA A 34 1.82 -19.95 19.62
C ALA A 34 0.67 -19.18 18.95
N ILE A 35 -0.14 -19.86 18.13
CA ILE A 35 -1.34 -19.29 17.49
C ILE A 35 -2.36 -18.88 18.56
N ALA A 36 -2.65 -19.76 19.53
CA ALA A 36 -3.61 -19.47 20.59
C ALA A 36 -3.17 -18.33 21.53
N ALA A 37 -1.86 -18.10 21.65
CA ALA A 37 -1.29 -17.01 22.45
C ALA A 37 -1.18 -15.68 21.67
N ASP A 38 -1.36 -15.70 20.35
CA ASP A 38 -1.26 -14.51 19.51
C ASP A 38 -2.64 -13.86 19.31
N PRO A 39 -2.91 -12.68 19.91
CA PRO A 39 -4.18 -11.98 19.77
C PRO A 39 -4.44 -11.48 18.33
N ASP A 40 -3.41 -11.32 17.49
CA ASP A 40 -3.55 -10.92 16.10
C ASP A 40 -3.82 -12.12 15.16
N ALA A 41 -3.76 -13.35 15.68
CA ALA A 41 -4.02 -14.57 14.90
C ALA A 41 -5.51 -14.89 14.74
N ASP A 42 -6.40 -14.24 15.50
CA ASP A 42 -7.84 -14.38 15.35
C ASP A 42 -8.34 -13.65 14.09
N VAL A 43 -8.45 -14.40 13.00
CA VAL A 43 -9.02 -13.93 11.72
C VAL A 43 -10.50 -14.28 11.57
N SER A 44 -11.14 -14.88 12.59
CA SER A 44 -12.53 -15.34 12.52
C SER A 44 -13.53 -14.18 12.43
N ASN A 45 -13.15 -12.99 12.90
CA ASN A 45 -13.97 -11.77 12.81
C ASN A 45 -13.75 -10.95 11.53
N LEU A 46 -12.91 -11.40 10.59
CA LEU A 46 -12.77 -10.70 9.31
C LEU A 46 -13.95 -11.01 8.37
N ASP A 47 -14.71 -9.97 8.05
CA ASP A 47 -15.72 -10.02 7.00
C ASP A 47 -15.06 -10.00 5.61
N TRP A 48 -14.74 -11.19 5.10
CA TRP A 48 -14.15 -11.38 3.78
C TRP A 48 -15.03 -10.88 2.64
N THR A 49 -16.35 -10.73 2.83
CA THR A 49 -17.24 -10.19 1.79
C THR A 49 -16.98 -8.71 1.50
N LYS A 50 -16.40 -7.98 2.46
CA LYS A 50 -15.99 -6.57 2.29
C LYS A 50 -14.55 -6.41 1.81
N ALA A 51 -13.80 -7.50 1.68
CA ALA A 51 -12.41 -7.44 1.25
C ALA A 51 -12.34 -6.98 -0.22
N ARG A 52 -11.68 -5.84 -0.46
CA ARG A 52 -11.45 -5.32 -1.81
C ARG A 52 -10.01 -5.56 -2.24
N LEU A 53 -9.83 -6.29 -3.34
CA LEU A 53 -8.53 -6.39 -3.98
C LEU A 53 -8.13 -5.02 -4.55
N VAL A 54 -7.15 -4.36 -3.94
CA VAL A 54 -6.58 -3.10 -4.42
C VAL A 54 -5.25 -3.40 -5.09
N LEU A 55 -5.28 -3.69 -6.38
CA LEU A 55 -4.06 -3.78 -7.18
C LEU A 55 -3.48 -2.37 -7.38
N PRO A 56 -2.17 -2.15 -7.11
CA PRO A 56 -1.55 -0.87 -7.38
C PRO A 56 -1.53 -0.63 -8.90
N GLN A 57 -2.43 0.23 -9.37
CA GLN A 57 -2.42 0.66 -10.77
C GLN A 57 -1.14 1.42 -11.06
N ARG A 58 -0.45 1.04 -12.15
CA ARG A 58 0.70 1.79 -12.63
C ARG A 58 0.21 3.15 -13.09
N LYS A 59 0.84 4.21 -12.57
CA LYS A 59 0.58 5.57 -13.03
C LYS A 59 1.25 5.73 -14.39
N GLU A 60 0.53 6.29 -15.35
CA GLU A 60 1.11 6.70 -16.61
C GLU A 60 2.00 7.93 -16.39
N SER A 61 3.19 7.92 -16.99
CA SER A 61 4.13 9.04 -16.90
C SER A 61 3.86 9.99 -18.06
N ILE A 62 3.18 11.09 -17.79
CA ILE A 62 2.87 12.12 -18.79
C ILE A 62 3.68 13.40 -18.54
N HIS A 63 3.91 14.17 -19.60
CA HIS A 63 4.43 15.52 -19.52
C HIS A 63 3.26 16.50 -19.44
N LEU A 64 3.03 17.09 -18.26
CA LEU A 64 1.98 18.07 -18.01
C LEU A 64 2.60 19.42 -17.63
N ARG A 65 2.10 20.51 -18.24
CA ARG A 65 2.43 21.87 -17.81
C ARG A 65 1.50 22.29 -16.68
N VAL A 66 2.07 22.85 -15.62
CA VAL A 66 1.36 23.30 -14.41
C VAL A 66 1.91 24.67 -14.04
N ASP A 67 1.05 25.55 -13.51
CA ASP A 67 1.47 26.87 -13.07
C ASP A 67 2.58 26.80 -12.02
N PRO A 68 3.58 27.71 -12.08
CA PRO A 68 4.72 27.68 -11.16
C PRO A 68 4.32 27.78 -9.69
N GLU A 69 3.31 28.61 -9.37
CA GLU A 69 2.82 28.81 -8.01
C GLU A 69 2.19 27.54 -7.44
N VAL A 70 1.36 26.86 -8.22
CA VAL A 70 0.72 25.60 -7.83
C VAL A 70 1.78 24.53 -7.58
N LEU A 71 2.76 24.40 -8.48
CA LEU A 71 3.86 23.45 -8.32
C LEU A 71 4.69 23.75 -7.06
N SER A 72 5.01 25.03 -6.82
CA SER A 72 5.74 25.48 -5.64
C SER A 72 5.00 25.12 -4.36
N TRP A 73 3.69 25.39 -4.30
CA TRP A 73 2.86 25.07 -3.13
C TRP A 73 2.90 23.59 -2.79
N PHE A 74 2.74 22.71 -3.79
CA PHE A 74 2.81 21.26 -3.56
C PHE A 74 4.21 20.79 -3.17
N ARG A 75 5.27 21.36 -3.76
CA ARG A 75 6.66 21.05 -3.42
C ARG A 75 7.00 21.41 -1.97
N ASN A 76 6.51 22.54 -1.49
CA ASN A 76 6.73 23.02 -0.11
C ASN A 76 6.15 22.07 0.95
N LYS A 77 5.17 21.22 0.59
CA LYS A 77 4.64 20.16 1.49
C LYS A 77 5.57 18.94 1.61
N GLY A 78 6.74 18.95 0.96
CA GLY A 78 7.78 17.94 1.07
C GLY A 78 7.61 16.71 0.16
N ARG A 79 8.27 15.61 0.53
CA ARG A 79 8.34 14.39 -0.28
C ARG A 79 6.94 13.85 -0.61
N GLY A 80 6.71 13.50 -1.87
CA GLY A 80 5.44 12.97 -2.34
C GLY A 80 4.45 14.03 -2.87
N HIS A 81 4.92 15.24 -3.16
CA HIS A 81 4.11 16.30 -3.78
C HIS A 81 3.33 15.82 -5.02
N LEU A 82 3.96 15.04 -5.92
CA LEU A 82 3.26 14.42 -7.07
C LEU A 82 2.13 13.47 -6.67
N THR A 83 2.29 12.75 -5.56
CA THR A 83 1.22 11.84 -5.07
C THR A 83 0.05 12.62 -4.51
N ARG A 84 0.30 13.74 -3.83
CA ARG A 84 -0.76 14.64 -3.36
C ARG A 84 -1.47 15.33 -4.52
N MET A 85 -0.71 15.84 -5.49
CA MET A 85 -1.27 16.46 -6.70
C MET A 85 -2.17 15.47 -7.45
N ASN A 86 -1.74 14.22 -7.62
CA ASN A 86 -2.56 13.18 -8.23
C ASN A 86 -3.81 12.83 -7.41
N ALA A 87 -3.76 12.89 -6.07
CA ALA A 87 -4.93 12.66 -5.23
C ALA A 87 -5.99 13.77 -5.40
N VAL A 88 -5.55 15.03 -5.53
CA VAL A 88 -6.44 16.17 -5.83
C VAL A 88 -7.08 16.01 -7.20
N LEU A 89 -6.30 15.71 -8.23
CA LEU A 89 -6.81 15.47 -9.59
C LEU A 89 -7.84 14.33 -9.60
N ARG A 90 -7.56 13.25 -8.88
CA ARG A 90 -8.50 12.13 -8.77
C ARG A 90 -9.80 12.53 -8.08
N ALA A 91 -9.72 13.24 -6.96
CA ALA A 91 -10.91 13.70 -6.24
C ALA A 91 -11.77 14.64 -7.12
N TYR A 92 -11.13 15.53 -7.88
CA TYR A 92 -11.81 16.39 -8.85
C TYR A 92 -12.55 15.57 -9.91
N VAL A 93 -11.88 14.59 -10.52
CA VAL A 93 -12.47 13.71 -11.53
C VAL A 93 -13.65 12.92 -10.95
N GLU A 94 -13.49 12.32 -9.76
CA GLU A 94 -14.57 11.56 -9.10
C GLU A 94 -15.79 12.43 -8.77
N ALA A 95 -15.58 13.68 -8.36
CA ALA A 95 -16.65 14.64 -8.11
C ALA A 95 -17.44 15.00 -9.38
N HIS A 96 -16.75 15.15 -10.51
CA HIS A 96 -17.37 15.54 -11.78
C HIS A 96 -17.96 14.35 -12.55
N GLN A 97 -17.44 13.14 -12.38
CA GLN A 97 -18.00 11.94 -13.00
C GLN A 97 -19.36 11.55 -12.42
N LYS A 98 -19.66 11.85 -11.14
CA LYS A 98 -20.99 11.60 -10.56
C LYS A 98 -22.10 12.46 -11.18
N ASN A 99 -21.74 13.57 -11.80
CA ASN A 99 -22.67 14.50 -12.47
C ASN A 99 -22.78 14.28 -13.98
N HIS A 100 -22.10 13.28 -14.53
CA HIS A 100 -22.28 12.86 -15.92
C HIS A 100 -22.87 11.45 -15.94
N PRO A 101 -24.20 11.29 -16.19
CA PRO A 101 -24.71 9.98 -16.54
C PRO A 101 -23.93 9.53 -17.77
N ARG A 102 -23.24 8.39 -17.66
CA ARG A 102 -22.56 7.76 -18.80
C ARG A 102 -23.61 7.55 -19.89
N ARG A 103 -23.53 8.37 -20.95
CA ARG A 103 -24.23 8.13 -22.22
C ARG A 103 -23.51 7.03 -22.99
#